data_AF-A0A3D4UKF3-F1
#
_entry.id   AF-A0A3D4UKF3-F1
#
_cell.length_a   1.000
_cell.length_b   1.000
_cell.length_c   1.000
_cell.angle_alpha   90.00
_cell.angle_beta   90.00
_cell.angle_gamma   90.00
#
_symmetry.space_group_name_H-M   'P 1'
#
loop_
_entity.id
_entity.type
_entity.pdbx_description
1 polymer ?
#
loop_
_entity_poly.entity_id
_entity_poly.type
_entity_poly.pdbx_seq_one_letter_code
_entity_poly.pdbx_strand_id
1 'polypeptide(L)'
;MSRAGVELLDLRVRVLGETEFNTIYRTHRSKAAATGLALGELISGSCELGQGATQRRIVCDRQSGRTHYGRMLGELFGSVQVEEESARASRYCCDEHTGVLLTPGADGAYFPVALASMAAKLVRELAMMRFNRYWGERIPELKPTAGYVQDARRWLGDAHADISAAEREAMVRLA
;
A
#
# COMPACT_ATOMS: atom_id res chain seq x y z
N MET A 1 -14.74 -20.33 -2.56
CA MET A 1 -15.26 -19.08 -3.18
C MET A 1 -16.52 -19.38 -3.99
N SER A 2 -16.46 -20.18 -5.07
CA SER A 2 -17.65 -20.52 -5.88
C SER A 2 -18.82 -21.11 -5.09
N ARG A 3 -18.56 -22.07 -4.19
CA ARG A 3 -19.60 -22.67 -3.31
C ARG A 3 -20.28 -21.68 -2.35
N ALA A 4 -19.65 -20.54 -2.08
CA ALA A 4 -20.19 -19.47 -1.23
C ALA A 4 -20.83 -18.34 -2.05
N GLY A 5 -20.97 -18.51 -3.37
CA GLY A 5 -21.47 -17.46 -4.27
C GLY A 5 -20.49 -16.28 -4.44
N VAL A 6 -19.19 -16.50 -4.17
CA VAL A 6 -18.16 -15.47 -4.28
C VAL A 6 -17.28 -15.73 -5.50
N GLU A 7 -17.08 -14.70 -6.30
CA GLU A 7 -16.17 -14.66 -7.44
C GLU A 7 -15.05 -13.65 -7.17
N LEU A 8 -13.81 -14.01 -7.53
CA LEU A 8 -12.69 -13.06 -7.54
C LEU A 8 -12.65 -12.40 -8.92
N LEU A 9 -13.03 -11.13 -9.00
CA LEU A 9 -13.01 -10.38 -10.25
C LEU A 9 -11.60 -9.90 -10.60
N ASP A 10 -10.86 -9.44 -9.59
CA ASP A 10 -9.51 -8.88 -9.80
C ASP A 10 -8.68 -8.92 -8.51
N LEU A 11 -7.36 -8.89 -8.66
CA LEU A 11 -6.37 -8.77 -7.58
C LEU A 11 -5.23 -7.86 -8.04
N ARG A 12 -5.22 -6.62 -7.51
CA ARG A 12 -4.20 -5.62 -7.82
C ARG A 12 -3.26 -5.39 -6.64
N VAL A 13 -1.97 -5.20 -6.95
CA VAL A 13 -0.96 -4.75 -5.99
C VAL A 13 -0.23 -3.56 -6.57
N ARG A 14 -0.19 -2.46 -5.80
CA ARG A 14 0.55 -1.25 -6.15
C ARG A 14 1.89 -1.23 -5.44
N VAL A 15 2.98 -1.35 -6.19
CA VAL A 15 4.34 -1.21 -5.66
C VAL A 15 4.76 0.25 -5.75
N LEU A 16 5.09 0.87 -4.62
CA LEU A 16 5.60 2.23 -4.54
C LEU A 16 7.11 2.19 -4.26
N GLY A 17 7.91 2.47 -5.29
CA GLY A 17 9.38 2.54 -5.18
C GLY A 17 9.87 3.83 -4.52
N GLU A 18 11.14 3.86 -4.14
CA GLU A 18 11.76 4.96 -3.39
C GLU A 18 11.75 6.28 -4.18
N THR A 19 12.02 6.25 -5.49
CA THR A 19 11.96 7.44 -6.33
C THR A 19 10.59 8.10 -6.29
N GLU A 20 9.53 7.30 -6.48
CA GLU A 20 8.16 7.79 -6.47
C GLU A 20 7.75 8.27 -5.07
N PHE A 21 8.07 7.50 -4.04
CA PHE A 21 7.86 7.90 -2.65
C PHE A 21 8.54 9.24 -2.34
N ASN A 22 9.79 9.41 -2.76
CA ASN A 22 10.56 10.62 -2.52
C ASN A 22 9.97 11.83 -3.24
N THR A 23 9.45 11.65 -4.46
CA THR A 23 8.72 12.70 -5.19
C THR A 23 7.47 13.12 -4.42
N ILE A 24 6.63 12.18 -4.01
CA ILE A 24 5.42 12.47 -3.22
C ILE A 24 5.78 13.15 -1.89
N TYR A 25 6.81 12.64 -1.21
CA TYR A 25 7.24 13.21 0.08
C TYR A 25 7.77 14.63 -0.06
N ARG A 26 8.53 14.94 -1.12
CA ARG A 26 9.01 16.31 -1.38
C ARG A 26 7.84 17.27 -1.63
N THR A 27 6.83 16.84 -2.39
CA THR A 27 5.64 17.65 -2.72
C THR A 27 4.73 17.88 -1.52
N HIS A 28 4.39 16.81 -0.79
CA HIS A 28 3.37 16.85 0.26
C HIS A 28 3.92 16.93 1.68
N ARG A 29 5.24 16.77 1.86
CA ARG A 29 5.93 16.74 3.16
C ARG A 29 5.32 15.73 4.15
N SER A 30 4.77 14.63 3.64
CA SER A 30 4.06 13.64 4.44
C SER A 30 4.23 12.23 3.89
N LYS A 31 4.67 11.30 4.75
CA LYS A 31 4.68 9.85 4.42
C LYS A 31 3.27 9.30 4.24
N ALA A 32 2.31 9.85 4.98
CA ALA A 32 0.91 9.42 4.91
C ALA A 32 0.24 9.80 3.58
N ALA A 33 0.78 10.82 2.88
CA ALA A 33 0.32 11.18 1.53
C ALA A 33 0.60 10.04 0.53
N ALA A 34 1.79 9.44 0.57
CA ALA A 34 2.14 8.32 -0.29
C ALA A 34 1.18 7.14 -0.13
N THR A 35 0.91 6.71 1.11
CA THR A 35 -0.03 5.62 1.37
C THR A 35 -1.49 6.00 1.05
N GLY A 36 -1.85 7.28 1.22
CA GLY A 36 -3.17 7.80 0.88
C GLY A 36 -3.44 7.82 -0.63
N LEU A 37 -2.48 8.27 -1.43
CA LEU A 37 -2.57 8.30 -2.89
C LEU A 37 -2.66 6.88 -3.47
N ALA A 38 -1.80 5.97 -3.01
CA ALA A 38 -1.85 4.56 -3.44
C ALA A 38 -3.18 3.88 -3.05
N LEU A 39 -3.71 4.20 -1.86
CA LEU A 39 -5.02 3.70 -1.44
C LEU A 39 -6.14 4.27 -2.33
N GLY A 40 -6.09 5.56 -2.65
CA GLY A 40 -7.07 6.19 -3.54
C GLY A 40 -7.06 5.59 -4.94
N GLU A 41 -5.89 5.32 -5.50
CA GLU A 41 -5.71 4.63 -6.79
C GLU A 41 -6.38 3.25 -6.79
N LEU A 42 -6.12 2.44 -5.74
CA LEU A 42 -6.70 1.11 -5.61
C LEU A 42 -8.22 1.15 -5.39
N ILE A 43 -8.72 2.10 -4.60
CA ILE A 43 -10.16 2.29 -4.40
C ILE A 43 -10.83 2.68 -5.72
N SER A 44 -10.28 3.67 -6.43
CA SER A 44 -10.80 4.12 -7.73
C SER A 44 -10.89 2.97 -8.73
N GLY A 45 -9.81 2.19 -8.88
CA GLY A 45 -9.82 1.02 -9.76
C GLY A 45 -10.82 -0.07 -9.35
N SER A 46 -11.08 -0.24 -8.04
CA SER A 46 -12.11 -1.16 -7.56
C SER A 46 -13.55 -0.70 -7.87
N CYS A 47 -13.78 0.61 -7.86
CA CYS A 47 -15.08 1.20 -8.22
C CYS A 47 -15.38 1.00 -9.71
N GLU A 48 -14.37 1.13 -10.57
CA GLU A 48 -14.50 0.90 -12.01
C GLU A 48 -14.88 -0.54 -12.34
N LEU A 49 -14.28 -1.52 -11.67
CA LEU A 49 -14.60 -2.94 -11.86
C LEU A 49 -16.02 -3.28 -11.38
N GLY A 50 -16.47 -2.62 -10.33
CA GLY A 50 -17.82 -2.79 -9.77
C GLY A 50 -18.86 -1.85 -10.37
N GLN A 51 -18.67 -1.36 -11.60
CA GLN A 51 -19.67 -0.53 -12.28
C GLN A 51 -20.99 -1.32 -12.45
N GLY A 52 -22.11 -0.71 -12.12
CA GLY A 52 -23.43 -1.35 -12.17
C GLY A 52 -23.78 -2.24 -10.97
N ALA A 53 -22.90 -2.35 -9.96
CA ALA A 53 -23.25 -3.01 -8.71
C ALA A 53 -24.35 -2.23 -7.96
N THR A 54 -25.37 -2.95 -7.46
CA THR A 54 -26.47 -2.35 -6.69
C THR A 54 -26.04 -1.86 -5.31
N GLN A 55 -24.96 -2.44 -4.77
CA GLN A 55 -24.33 -2.07 -3.50
C GLN A 55 -22.82 -2.36 -3.59
N ARG A 56 -22.00 -1.46 -3.05
CA ARG A 56 -20.55 -1.56 -2.98
C ARG A 56 -20.09 -1.37 -1.54
N ARG A 57 -19.28 -2.31 -1.06
CA ARG A 57 -18.62 -2.22 0.25
C ARG A 57 -17.12 -2.32 0.05
N ILE A 58 -16.42 -1.24 0.40
CA ILE A 58 -14.97 -1.18 0.37
C ILE A 58 -14.49 -1.37 1.80
N VAL A 59 -13.65 -2.37 2.03
CA VAL A 59 -13.06 -2.64 3.34
C VAL A 59 -11.55 -2.62 3.23
N CYS A 60 -10.90 -1.89 4.12
CA CYS A 60 -9.45 -1.76 4.16
C CYS A 60 -8.93 -2.02 5.57
N ASP A 61 -7.75 -2.62 5.67
CA ASP A 61 -6.99 -2.55 6.92
C ASP A 61 -6.52 -1.12 7.15
N ARG A 62 -6.56 -0.69 8.40
CA ARG A 62 -6.24 0.69 8.76
C ARG A 62 -4.75 0.96 8.58
N GLN A 63 -4.44 2.08 7.93
CA GLN A 63 -3.06 2.51 7.73
C GLN A 63 -2.52 3.22 8.98
N SER A 64 -1.72 2.52 9.78
CA SER A 64 -1.07 3.09 10.97
C SER A 64 -2.10 3.71 11.94
N GLY A 65 -1.75 4.80 12.64
CA GLY A 65 -2.65 5.52 13.55
C GLY A 65 -3.70 6.41 12.88
N ARG A 66 -3.87 6.36 11.55
CA ARG A 66 -4.78 7.26 10.85
C ARG A 66 -6.24 6.87 11.10
N THR A 67 -7.00 7.81 11.64
CA THR A 67 -8.43 7.68 11.92
C THR A 67 -9.31 8.50 10.97
N HIS A 68 -8.75 9.51 10.30
CA HIS A 68 -9.47 10.43 9.41
C HIS A 68 -9.10 10.21 7.94
N TYR A 69 -10.09 9.81 7.15
CA TYR A 69 -9.99 9.54 5.70
C TYR A 69 -10.97 10.38 4.89
N GLY A 70 -11.89 11.11 5.53
CA GLY A 70 -12.96 11.86 4.85
C GLY A 70 -12.48 12.77 3.73
N ARG A 71 -11.37 13.50 3.92
CA ARG A 71 -10.78 14.34 2.85
C ARG A 71 -10.38 13.52 1.62
N MET A 72 -9.64 12.43 1.82
CA MET A 72 -9.16 11.60 0.70
C MET A 72 -10.32 10.91 0.00
N LEU A 73 -11.30 10.40 0.76
CA LEU A 73 -12.50 9.82 0.17
C LEU A 73 -13.34 10.88 -0.55
N GLY A 74 -13.36 12.13 -0.06
CA GLY A 74 -14.05 13.21 -0.73
C GLY A 74 -13.41 13.63 -2.05
N GLU A 75 -12.08 13.51 -2.18
CA GLU A 75 -11.40 13.68 -3.46
C GLU A 75 -11.80 12.61 -4.49
N LEU A 76 -12.24 11.42 -4.05
CA LEU A 76 -12.66 10.31 -4.92
C LEU A 76 -14.16 10.28 -5.22
N PHE A 77 -14.99 10.55 -4.20
CA PHE A 77 -16.44 10.37 -4.24
C PHE A 77 -17.22 11.69 -4.16
N GLY A 78 -16.54 12.82 -3.98
CA GLY A 78 -17.19 14.12 -3.75
C GLY A 78 -17.55 14.33 -2.27
N SER A 79 -18.81 14.57 -1.96
CA SER A 79 -19.21 14.72 -0.55
C SER A 79 -19.34 13.35 0.12
N VAL A 80 -18.64 13.13 1.22
CA VAL A 80 -18.76 11.90 2.03
C VAL A 80 -19.36 12.19 3.39
N GLN A 81 -20.30 11.34 3.81
CA GLN A 81 -20.86 11.39 5.15
C GLN A 81 -19.98 10.55 6.08
N VAL A 82 -19.49 11.18 7.15
CA VAL A 82 -18.75 10.51 8.21
C VAL A 82 -19.75 9.82 9.14
N GLU A 83 -19.70 8.49 9.21
CA GLU A 83 -20.51 7.70 10.15
C GLU A 83 -19.75 7.43 11.44
N GLU A 84 -18.43 7.24 11.33
CA GLU A 84 -17.56 6.99 12.48
C GLU A 84 -16.11 7.37 12.19
N GLU A 85 -15.45 8.03 13.15
CA GLU A 85 -13.99 8.17 13.20
C GLU A 85 -13.51 7.95 14.62
N SER A 86 -13.02 6.73 14.91
CA SER A 86 -12.60 6.35 16.26
C SER A 86 -11.40 5.41 16.25
N ALA A 87 -10.90 5.04 17.43
CA ALA A 87 -9.86 4.03 17.57
C ALA A 87 -10.29 2.65 17.04
N ARG A 88 -11.58 2.30 17.00
CA ARG A 88 -12.03 0.98 16.51
C ARG A 88 -12.20 0.93 14.99
N ALA A 89 -12.74 1.99 14.39
CA ALA A 89 -13.06 2.02 12.97
C ALA A 89 -13.18 3.44 12.42
N SER A 90 -13.01 3.57 11.11
CA SER A 90 -13.32 4.76 10.33
C SER A 90 -14.34 4.34 9.27
N ARG A 91 -15.57 4.85 9.35
CA ARG A 91 -16.71 4.47 8.50
C ARG A 91 -17.28 5.68 7.79
N TYR A 92 -17.54 5.49 6.50
CA TYR A 92 -18.04 6.54 5.63
C TYR A 92 -19.13 5.99 4.71
N CYS A 93 -20.16 6.79 4.51
CA CYS A 93 -21.10 6.64 3.41
C CYS A 93 -20.68 7.63 2.31
N CYS A 94 -20.28 7.09 1.16
CA CYS A 94 -19.74 7.88 0.04
C CYS A 94 -20.82 8.27 -0.97
N ASP A 95 -21.83 7.42 -1.14
CA ASP A 95 -23.05 7.66 -1.93
C ASP A 95 -24.13 6.65 -1.47
N GLU A 96 -25.32 6.67 -2.09
CA GLU A 96 -26.45 5.77 -1.74
C GLU A 96 -26.13 4.27 -1.87
N HIS A 97 -25.05 3.92 -2.56
CA HIS A 97 -24.68 2.55 -2.87
C HIS A 97 -23.30 2.17 -2.34
N THR A 98 -22.46 3.12 -1.89
CA THR A 98 -21.05 2.89 -1.57
C THR A 98 -20.75 3.21 -0.11
N GLY A 99 -20.39 2.18 0.66
CA GLY A 99 -19.84 2.31 2.00
C GLY A 99 -18.35 1.97 2.08
N VAL A 100 -17.60 2.71 2.87
CA VAL A 100 -16.17 2.48 3.13
C VAL A 100 -15.93 2.23 4.62
N LEU A 101 -15.24 1.13 4.93
CA LEU A 101 -14.81 0.76 6.27
C LEU A 101 -13.29 0.58 6.32
N LEU A 102 -12.63 1.33 7.20
CA LEU A 102 -11.24 1.11 7.56
C LEU A 102 -11.14 0.73 9.04
N THR A 103 -10.61 -0.45 9.34
CA THR A 103 -10.54 -0.97 10.71
C THR A 103 -9.23 -1.72 10.94
N PRO A 104 -8.60 -1.60 12.13
CA PRO A 104 -7.40 -2.36 12.45
C PRO A 104 -7.64 -3.88 12.42
N GLY A 105 -6.71 -4.63 11.85
CA GLY A 105 -6.81 -6.10 11.81
C GLY A 105 -7.90 -6.60 10.86
N ALA A 106 -8.25 -5.79 9.85
CA ALA A 106 -9.28 -6.18 8.89
C ALA A 106 -8.90 -7.44 8.09
N ASP A 107 -7.62 -7.75 7.95
CA ASP A 107 -7.14 -8.97 7.30
C ASP A 107 -7.45 -10.25 8.10
N GLY A 108 -7.68 -10.15 9.41
CA GLY A 108 -8.19 -11.25 10.23
C GLY A 108 -9.72 -11.44 10.18
N ALA A 109 -10.46 -10.43 9.72
CA ALA A 109 -11.93 -10.40 9.77
C ALA A 109 -12.60 -10.46 8.39
N TYR A 110 -11.93 -10.02 7.33
CA TYR A 110 -12.50 -9.89 5.99
C TYR A 110 -11.64 -10.60 4.95
N PHE A 111 -12.21 -11.60 4.28
CA PHE A 111 -11.52 -12.40 3.27
C PHE A 111 -10.85 -11.58 2.15
N PRO A 112 -11.49 -10.54 1.55
CA PRO A 112 -10.84 -9.72 0.52
C PRO A 112 -9.59 -8.99 1.03
N VAL A 113 -9.62 -8.54 2.29
CA VAL A 113 -8.48 -7.85 2.93
C VAL A 113 -7.36 -8.85 3.23
N ALA A 114 -7.69 -10.06 3.69
CA ALA A 114 -6.73 -11.14 3.87
C ALA A 114 -6.00 -11.46 2.55
N LEU A 115 -6.75 -11.60 1.46
CA LEU A 115 -6.19 -11.88 0.14
C LEU A 115 -5.28 -10.74 -0.36
N ALA A 116 -5.72 -9.49 -0.22
CA ALA A 116 -4.91 -8.32 -0.56
C ALA A 116 -3.61 -8.25 0.27
N SER A 117 -3.70 -8.55 1.58
CA SER A 117 -2.57 -8.60 2.52
C SER A 117 -1.55 -9.67 2.11
N MET A 118 -2.00 -10.88 1.75
CA MET A 118 -1.16 -11.96 1.24
C MET A 118 -0.49 -11.58 -0.08
N ALA A 119 -1.24 -11.02 -1.02
CA ALA A 119 -0.72 -10.61 -2.33
C ALA A 119 0.35 -9.52 -2.20
N ALA A 120 0.09 -8.48 -1.39
CA ALA A 120 1.05 -7.41 -1.14
C ALA A 120 2.35 -7.92 -0.51
N LYS A 121 2.26 -8.83 0.48
CA LYS A 121 3.43 -9.47 1.10
C LYS A 121 4.20 -10.31 0.09
N LEU A 122 3.52 -11.12 -0.72
CA LEU A 122 4.17 -11.93 -1.75
C LEU A 122 4.93 -11.05 -2.76
N VAL A 123 4.29 -10.01 -3.28
CA VAL A 123 4.92 -9.07 -4.23
C VAL A 123 6.12 -8.37 -3.60
N ARG A 124 6.03 -7.99 -2.32
CA ARG A 124 7.16 -7.42 -1.59
C ARG A 124 8.33 -8.39 -1.47
N GLU A 125 8.09 -9.66 -1.11
CA GLU A 125 9.15 -10.67 -1.04
C GLU A 125 9.79 -10.93 -2.40
N LEU A 126 8.97 -11.02 -3.47
CA LEU A 126 9.46 -11.14 -4.83
C LEU A 126 10.34 -9.94 -5.23
N ALA A 127 9.94 -8.72 -4.88
CA ALA A 127 10.73 -7.52 -5.12
C ALA A 127 12.09 -7.56 -4.39
N MET A 128 12.10 -7.92 -3.10
CA MET A 128 13.33 -8.06 -2.32
C MET A 128 14.25 -9.16 -2.86
N MET A 129 13.71 -10.30 -3.30
CA MET A 129 14.50 -11.35 -3.92
C MET A 129 15.15 -10.89 -5.23
N ARG A 130 14.40 -10.17 -6.08
CA ARG A 130 14.94 -9.59 -7.33
C ARG A 130 16.02 -8.56 -7.03
N PHE A 131 15.80 -7.69 -6.04
CA PHE A 131 16.76 -6.70 -5.60
C PHE A 131 18.07 -7.35 -5.15
N ASN A 132 18.00 -8.34 -4.25
CA ASN A 132 19.17 -9.04 -3.74
C ASN A 132 19.91 -9.81 -4.83
N ARG A 133 19.20 -10.44 -5.77
CA ARG A 133 19.83 -11.14 -6.90
C ARG A 133 20.60 -10.16 -7.78
N TYR A 134 19.97 -9.06 -8.18
CA TYR A 134 20.60 -8.05 -9.03
C TYR A 134 21.92 -7.53 -8.44
N TRP A 135 21.92 -7.21 -7.15
CA TRP A 135 23.11 -6.69 -6.49
C TRP A 135 24.14 -7.76 -6.12
N GLY A 136 23.70 -8.96 -5.76
CA GLY A 136 24.60 -10.09 -5.48
C GLY A 136 25.37 -10.56 -6.71
N GLU A 137 24.79 -10.45 -7.92
CA GLU A 137 25.50 -10.72 -9.18
C GLU A 137 26.61 -9.69 -9.46
N ARG A 138 26.48 -8.47 -8.93
CA ARG A 138 27.45 -7.37 -9.12
C ARG A 138 28.49 -7.30 -8.01
N ILE A 139 28.10 -7.67 -6.78
CA ILE A 139 28.92 -7.60 -5.58
C ILE A 139 28.83 -8.97 -4.89
N PRO A 140 29.67 -9.96 -5.26
CA PRO A 140 29.51 -11.35 -4.85
C PRO A 140 29.51 -11.59 -3.32
N GLU A 141 30.26 -10.77 -2.57
CA GLU A 141 30.37 -10.88 -1.10
C GLU A 141 29.22 -10.15 -0.36
N LEU A 142 28.30 -9.51 -1.08
CA LEU A 142 27.24 -8.70 -0.49
C LEU A 142 26.15 -9.59 0.12
N LYS A 143 26.06 -9.56 1.44
CA LYS A 143 25.00 -10.28 2.17
C LYS A 143 23.62 -9.68 1.85
N PRO A 144 22.62 -10.51 1.48
CA PRO A 144 21.27 -10.05 1.17
C PRO A 144 20.66 -9.19 2.29
N THR A 145 19.72 -8.31 1.92
CA THR A 145 18.93 -7.52 2.87
C THR A 145 17.46 -7.90 2.82
N ALA A 146 16.82 -7.91 3.98
CA ALA A 146 15.38 -7.91 4.16
C ALA A 146 14.78 -6.50 4.07
N GLY A 147 15.55 -5.43 3.80
CA GLY A 147 15.04 -4.07 3.58
C GLY A 147 14.50 -3.34 4.84
N TYR A 148 14.64 -3.92 6.03
CA TYR A 148 14.32 -3.24 7.29
C TYR A 148 15.39 -2.21 7.65
N VAL A 149 15.03 -1.14 8.35
CA VAL A 149 15.91 0.05 8.54
C VAL A 149 17.35 -0.29 8.98
N GLN A 150 17.52 -1.14 9.99
CA GLN A 150 18.86 -1.48 10.50
C GLN A 150 19.63 -2.35 9.49
N ASP A 151 18.96 -3.36 8.94
CA ASP A 151 19.55 -4.29 7.98
C ASP A 151 19.86 -3.62 6.62
N ALA A 152 19.00 -2.73 6.14
CA ALA A 152 19.23 -1.92 4.94
C ALA A 152 20.40 -0.95 5.11
N ARG A 153 20.58 -0.36 6.31
CA ARG A 153 21.75 0.50 6.61
C ARG A 153 23.05 -0.28 6.59
N ARG A 154 23.06 -1.49 7.15
CA ARG A 154 24.19 -2.42 7.03
C ARG A 154 24.48 -2.69 5.55
N TRP A 155 23.46 -3.11 4.79
CA TRP A 155 23.60 -3.41 3.37
C TRP A 155 24.17 -2.23 2.56
N LEU A 156 23.70 -1.01 2.81
CA LEU A 156 24.23 0.21 2.16
C LEU A 156 25.67 0.53 2.55
N GLY A 157 26.09 0.18 3.77
CA GLY A 157 27.48 0.29 4.21
C GLY A 157 28.37 -0.73 3.51
N ASP A 158 27.92 -1.99 3.47
CA ASP A 158 28.62 -3.09 2.81
C ASP A 158 28.79 -2.85 1.30
N ALA A 159 27.78 -2.25 0.65
CA ALA A 159 27.78 -1.97 -0.78
C ALA A 159 28.46 -0.63 -1.17
N HIS A 160 28.86 0.21 -0.21
CA HIS A 160 29.23 1.61 -0.45
C HIS A 160 30.32 1.81 -1.51
N ALA A 161 31.33 0.93 -1.55
CA ALA A 161 32.45 1.06 -2.47
C ALA A 161 32.09 0.74 -3.93
N ASP A 162 31.01 -0.01 -4.14
CA ASP A 162 30.65 -0.63 -5.43
C ASP A 162 29.36 -0.05 -6.04
N ILE A 163 28.74 0.93 -5.37
CA ILE A 163 27.54 1.63 -5.84
C ILE A 163 27.83 3.10 -6.11
N SER A 164 27.28 3.62 -7.20
CA SER A 164 27.32 5.06 -7.50
C SER A 164 26.44 5.86 -6.55
N ALA A 165 26.71 7.17 -6.46
CA ALA A 165 25.84 8.09 -5.71
C ALA A 165 24.40 8.09 -6.22
N ALA A 166 24.20 7.98 -7.55
CA ALA A 166 22.88 7.93 -8.16
C ALA A 166 22.13 6.64 -7.82
N GLU A 167 22.79 5.49 -7.85
CA GLU A 167 22.20 4.21 -7.42
C GLU A 167 21.82 4.25 -5.94
N ARG A 168 22.71 4.80 -5.09
CA ARG A 168 22.42 4.97 -3.67
C ARG A 168 21.21 5.86 -3.44
N GLU A 169 21.11 6.99 -4.14
CA GLU A 169 19.95 7.88 -4.03
C GLU A 169 18.66 7.18 -4.47
N ALA A 170 18.71 6.40 -5.55
CA ALA A 170 17.56 5.66 -6.05
C ALA A 170 17.04 4.59 -5.08
N MET A 171 17.86 4.08 -4.16
CA MET A 171 17.50 3.05 -3.18
C MET A 171 17.11 3.61 -1.81
N VAL A 172 17.23 4.92 -1.57
CA VAL A 172 17.02 5.51 -0.24
C VAL A 172 15.77 6.38 -0.22
N ARG A 173 14.81 5.94 0.60
CA ARG A 173 13.66 6.73 1.03
C ARG A 173 14.08 7.89 1.94
N LEU A 174 13.54 9.11 1.69
CA LEU A 174 13.83 10.33 2.45
C LEU A 174 13.24 10.37 3.87
N ALA A 175 12.28 9.51 4.19
CA ALA A 175 11.52 9.59 5.43
C ALA A 175 11.06 8.22 5.92
#